data_AF-I2CPE9-F1
#
_entry.id   AF-I2CPE9-F1
#
_cell.length_a   1.000
_cell.length_b   1.000
_cell.length_c   1.000
_cell.angle_alpha   90.00
_cell.angle_beta   90.00
_cell.angle_gamma   90.00
#
_symmetry.space_group_name_H-M   'P 1'
#
loop_
_entity.id
_entity.type
_entity.pdbx_description
1 polymer ?
#
loop_
_entity_poly.entity_id
_entity_poly.type
_entity_poly.pdbx_seq_one_letter_code
_entity_poly.pdbx_strand_id
1 'polypeptide(L)'
;MSMRAQEARELAEKAAIFGFEEGWREGGREGGREASAEEEHALASLLATDRRIPLFKPLLLSFCFLGIVVINLVKGGSKSSLLAVECGSGMYWFVTLLTLPWAGAFFLYIRRLILKEQEAKVLAHYPFVEGDIRWTPTSTLKFPLLCVMAGVLAGVFGVGGGIVKGPLMLEMGVLPPVAAASAATMILYTSASATVAFYVFGLIPGDYGLFFFFWGFLCTGVGQILLLRLLQHSHKQSLIVLSIGLVITLSAVMMSFQAVADYLENPDNVLRMSTLCG
;
A
#
# COMPACT_ATOMS: atom_id res chain seq x y z
N MET A 1 3.63 24.90 -29.92
CA MET A 1 2.26 25.06 -29.38
C MET A 1 2.05 24.36 -28.02
N SER A 2 3.09 23.77 -27.41
CA SER A 2 3.00 22.99 -26.16
C SER A 2 3.37 23.75 -24.87
N MET A 3 4.30 24.70 -24.91
CA MET A 3 4.77 25.40 -23.70
C MET A 3 3.71 26.28 -23.03
N ARG A 4 2.98 27.11 -23.79
CA ARG A 4 1.93 27.99 -23.25
C ARG A 4 0.74 27.23 -22.66
N ALA A 5 0.46 26.02 -23.16
CA ALA A 5 -0.59 25.17 -22.62
C ALA A 5 -0.19 24.53 -21.29
N GLN A 6 1.11 24.23 -21.11
CA GLN A 6 1.64 23.76 -19.83
C GLN A 6 1.67 24.87 -18.79
N GLU A 7 2.15 26.07 -19.14
CA GLU A 7 2.14 27.22 -18.22
C GLU A 7 0.73 27.60 -17.79
N ALA A 8 -0.25 27.59 -18.70
CA ALA A 8 -1.65 27.86 -18.35
C ALA A 8 -2.25 26.81 -17.39
N ARG A 9 -1.88 25.54 -17.55
CA ARG A 9 -2.28 24.47 -16.62
C ARG A 9 -1.62 24.62 -15.26
N GLU A 10 -0.34 24.98 -15.25
CA GLU A 10 0.43 25.17 -14.02
C GLU A 10 -0.05 26.39 -13.24
N LEU A 11 -0.40 27.48 -13.93
CA LEU A 11 -1.01 28.67 -13.33
C LEU A 11 -2.42 28.39 -12.80
N ALA A 12 -3.22 27.62 -13.53
CA ALA A 12 -4.55 27.20 -13.06
C ALA A 12 -4.46 26.27 -11.84
N GLU A 13 -3.49 25.36 -11.82
CA GLU A 13 -3.24 24.48 -10.68
C GLU A 13 -2.71 25.26 -9.47
N LYS A 14 -1.79 26.21 -9.69
CA LYS A 14 -1.30 27.11 -8.63
C LYS A 14 -2.41 28.02 -8.09
N ALA A 15 -3.28 28.55 -8.95
CA ALA A 15 -4.43 29.36 -8.54
C ALA A 15 -5.47 28.53 -7.77
N ALA A 16 -5.71 27.27 -8.17
CA ALA A 16 -6.58 26.36 -7.44
C ALA A 16 -6.00 25.96 -6.08
N ILE A 17 -4.69 25.72 -6.00
CA ILE A 17 -3.99 25.44 -4.73
C ILE A 17 -4.03 26.67 -3.82
N PHE A 18 -3.77 27.86 -4.37
CA PHE A 18 -3.76 29.10 -3.61
C PHE A 18 -5.17 29.47 -3.11
N GLY A 19 -6.19 29.34 -3.95
CA GLY A 19 -7.59 29.52 -3.54
C GLY A 19 -8.05 28.47 -2.52
N PHE A 20 -7.55 27.24 -2.61
CA PHE A 20 -7.77 26.21 -1.59
C PHE A 20 -7.06 26.56 -0.27
N GLU A 21 -5.80 27.00 -0.30
CA GLU A 21 -5.04 27.46 0.87
C GLU A 21 -5.63 28.71 1.52
N GLU A 22 -6.17 29.66 0.74
CA GLU A 22 -6.91 30.81 1.27
C GLU A 22 -8.20 30.37 1.97
N GLY A 23 -8.95 29.42 1.41
CA GLY A 23 -10.11 28.82 2.08
C GLY A 23 -9.75 28.16 3.42
N TRP A 24 -8.58 27.55 3.53
CA TRP A 24 -8.05 27.05 4.82
C TRP A 24 -7.66 28.17 5.79
N ARG A 25 -7.05 29.25 5.28
CA ARG A 25 -6.55 30.37 6.09
C ARG A 25 -7.70 31.23 6.62
N GLU A 26 -8.79 31.35 5.87
CA GLU A 26 -10.02 32.03 6.31
C GLU A 26 -10.81 31.16 7.30
N GLY A 27 -11.01 29.86 7.01
CA GLY A 27 -11.69 28.94 7.94
C GLY A 27 -10.97 28.72 9.28
N GLY A 28 -9.67 29.00 9.35
CA GLY A 28 -8.89 28.96 10.59
C GLY A 28 -8.92 30.25 11.44
N ARG A 29 -9.49 31.36 10.94
CA ARG A 29 -9.39 32.68 11.59
C ARG A 29 -10.68 33.20 12.22
N GLU A 30 -11.82 32.57 11.99
CA GLU A 30 -13.11 33.02 12.52
C GLU A 30 -13.44 32.36 13.87
N GLY A 31 -12.68 32.74 14.91
CA GLY A 31 -13.20 32.72 16.27
C GLY A 31 -14.19 33.87 16.46
N GLY A 32 -15.43 33.73 15.96
CA GLY A 32 -16.52 34.68 16.26
C GLY A 32 -17.42 35.12 15.11
N ARG A 33 -17.67 34.29 14.08
CA ARG A 33 -18.76 34.52 13.11
C ARG A 33 -19.88 33.53 13.36
N GLU A 34 -21.12 34.00 13.41
CA GLU A 34 -22.30 33.12 13.50
C GLU A 34 -22.32 32.22 12.26
N ALA A 35 -22.09 30.92 12.45
CA ALA A 35 -22.19 29.93 11.40
C ALA A 35 -23.63 29.93 10.87
N SER A 36 -23.80 29.91 9.55
CA SER A 36 -25.13 29.83 8.96
C SER A 36 -25.77 28.49 9.33
N ALA A 37 -27.10 28.47 9.55
CA ALA A 37 -27.82 27.26 9.91
C ALA A 37 -27.62 26.10 8.90
N GLU A 38 -27.34 26.45 7.64
CA GLU A 38 -27.01 25.50 6.57
C GLU A 38 -25.64 24.83 6.77
N GLU A 39 -24.63 25.57 7.23
CA GLU A 39 -23.29 25.04 7.54
C GLU A 39 -23.32 24.13 8.76
N GLU A 40 -24.05 24.49 9.83
CA GLU A 40 -24.23 23.64 11.01
C GLU A 40 -24.92 22.32 10.66
N HIS A 41 -25.97 22.36 9.84
CA HIS A 41 -26.64 21.15 9.37
C HIS A 41 -25.73 20.28 8.49
N ALA A 42 -24.96 20.89 7.59
CA ALA A 42 -23.99 20.18 6.76
C ALA A 42 -22.91 19.50 7.62
N LEU A 43 -22.33 20.23 8.58
CA LEU A 43 -21.34 19.71 9.52
C LEU A 43 -21.89 18.54 10.35
N ALA A 44 -23.09 18.70 10.91
CA ALA A 44 -23.75 17.64 11.69
C ALA A 44 -23.97 16.37 10.85
N SER A 45 -24.35 16.51 9.58
CA SER A 45 -24.53 15.39 8.66
C SER A 45 -23.21 14.67 8.33
N LEU A 46 -22.12 15.42 8.19
CA LEU A 46 -20.77 14.89 7.94
C LEU A 46 -20.24 14.14 9.15
N LEU A 47 -20.36 14.72 10.36
CA LEU A 47 -19.95 14.06 11.61
C LEU A 47 -20.75 12.77 11.86
N ALA A 48 -22.05 12.77 11.57
CA ALA A 48 -22.89 11.58 11.68
C ALA A 48 -22.48 10.48 10.68
N THR A 49 -21.98 10.87 9.50
CA THR A 49 -21.48 9.95 8.47
C THR A 49 -20.11 9.40 8.83
N ASP A 50 -19.17 10.25 9.29
CA ASP A 50 -17.82 9.84 9.71
C ASP A 50 -17.84 8.93 10.94
N ARG A 51 -18.86 9.05 11.82
CA ARG A 51 -19.04 8.14 12.97
C ARG A 51 -19.40 6.70 12.55
N ARG A 52 -19.92 6.50 11.34
CA ARG A 52 -20.22 5.16 10.80
C ARG A 52 -19.01 4.63 10.04
N ILE A 53 -18.77 3.32 10.11
CA ILE A 53 -17.72 2.67 9.32
C ILE A 53 -18.13 2.72 7.84
N PRO A 54 -17.43 3.49 6.98
CA PRO A 54 -17.82 3.62 5.59
C PRO A 54 -17.33 2.39 4.81
N LEU A 55 -18.11 1.31 4.80
CA LEU A 55 -17.77 0.04 4.14
C LEU A 55 -17.51 0.19 2.63
N PHE A 56 -18.00 1.26 2.02
CA PHE A 56 -17.79 1.54 0.59
C PHE A 56 -16.32 1.62 0.20
N LYS A 57 -15.49 2.32 0.98
CA LYS A 57 -14.05 2.51 0.69
C LYS A 57 -13.24 1.21 0.74
N PRO A 58 -13.30 0.38 1.80
CA PRO A 58 -12.61 -0.90 1.84
C PRO A 58 -13.18 -1.91 0.83
N LEU A 59 -14.48 -1.86 0.52
CA LEU A 59 -15.09 -2.71 -0.51
C LEU A 59 -14.55 -2.35 -1.90
N LEU A 60 -14.46 -1.06 -2.22
CA LEU A 60 -13.85 -0.58 -3.45
C LEU A 60 -12.38 -1.00 -3.57
N LEU A 61 -11.62 -0.94 -2.47
CA LEU A 61 -10.23 -1.41 -2.43
C LEU A 61 -10.14 -2.92 -2.65
N SER A 62 -11.03 -3.69 -2.02
CA SER A 62 -11.14 -5.14 -2.22
C SER A 62 -11.49 -5.50 -3.67
N PHE A 63 -12.34 -4.72 -4.33
CA PHE A 63 -12.66 -4.89 -5.74
C PHE A 63 -11.47 -4.61 -6.66
N CYS A 64 -10.69 -3.55 -6.38
CA CYS A 64 -9.43 -3.28 -7.09
C CYS A 64 -8.45 -4.46 -6.96
N PHE A 65 -8.29 -4.96 -5.73
CA PHE A 65 -7.47 -6.14 -5.44
C PHE A 65 -7.95 -7.39 -6.19
N LEU A 66 -9.25 -7.66 -6.20
CA LEU A 66 -9.82 -8.80 -6.93
C LEU A 66 -9.55 -8.68 -8.43
N GLY A 67 -9.65 -7.48 -9.00
CA GLY A 67 -9.29 -7.24 -10.40
C GLY A 67 -7.83 -7.57 -10.70
N ILE A 68 -6.90 -7.19 -9.81
CA ILE A 68 -5.48 -7.55 -9.93
C ILE A 68 -5.30 -9.07 -9.84
N VAL A 69 -6.00 -9.73 -8.91
CA VAL A 69 -5.98 -11.19 -8.78
C VAL A 69 -6.50 -11.86 -10.06
N VAL A 70 -7.62 -11.39 -10.63
CA VAL A 70 -8.17 -11.92 -11.89
C VAL A 70 -7.19 -11.71 -13.03
N ILE A 71 -6.56 -10.54 -13.16
CA ILE A 71 -5.53 -10.30 -14.19
C ILE A 71 -4.35 -11.27 -14.01
N ASN A 72 -3.92 -11.52 -12.77
CA ASN A 72 -2.87 -12.51 -12.48
C ASN A 72 -3.32 -13.95 -12.79
N LEU A 73 -4.58 -14.31 -12.55
CA LEU A 73 -5.14 -15.62 -12.92
C LEU A 73 -5.23 -15.78 -14.44
N VAL A 74 -5.64 -14.73 -15.16
CA VAL A 74 -5.74 -14.70 -16.63
C VAL A 74 -4.37 -14.83 -17.29
N LYS A 75 -3.34 -14.24 -16.70
CA LYS A 75 -1.95 -14.38 -17.14
C LYS A 75 -1.52 -15.86 -17.25
N GLY A 76 -2.11 -16.72 -16.41
CA GLY A 76 -1.86 -18.15 -16.43
C GLY A 76 -0.44 -18.51 -15.98
N GLY A 77 -0.25 -19.78 -15.64
CA GLY A 77 1.07 -20.33 -15.35
C GLY A 77 1.18 -21.79 -15.75
N SER A 78 2.34 -22.39 -15.48
CA SER A 78 2.80 -23.67 -16.04
C SER A 78 1.82 -24.84 -15.89
N LYS A 79 0.93 -24.85 -14.89
CA LYS A 79 0.01 -25.98 -14.62
C LYS A 79 -1.49 -25.71 -14.83
N SER A 80 -1.90 -24.44 -14.95
CA SER A 80 -3.31 -24.09 -15.16
C SER A 80 -3.40 -22.72 -15.83
N SER A 81 -3.20 -22.71 -17.14
CA SER A 81 -3.40 -21.52 -17.94
C SER A 81 -4.79 -21.59 -18.57
N LEU A 82 -5.73 -20.76 -18.13
CA LEU A 82 -7.00 -20.57 -18.84
C LEU A 82 -6.79 -20.03 -20.27
N LEU A 83 -5.64 -19.40 -20.54
CA LEU A 83 -5.29 -18.76 -21.82
C LEU A 83 -3.91 -19.17 -22.39
N ALA A 84 -3.25 -20.18 -21.82
CA ALA A 84 -1.94 -20.74 -22.23
C ALA A 84 -0.94 -19.72 -22.81
N VAL A 85 -0.71 -18.61 -22.09
CA VAL A 85 0.19 -17.56 -22.57
C VAL A 85 1.63 -17.95 -22.29
N GLU A 86 2.42 -18.18 -23.34
CA GLU A 86 3.84 -18.49 -23.21
C GLU A 86 4.61 -17.35 -22.52
N CYS A 87 5.55 -17.73 -21.66
CA CYS A 87 6.39 -16.82 -20.90
C CYS A 87 7.24 -15.98 -21.87
N GLY A 88 7.14 -14.65 -21.78
CA GLY A 88 7.83 -13.72 -22.68
C GLY A 88 7.09 -13.41 -23.99
N SER A 89 5.92 -14.00 -24.25
CA SER A 89 5.09 -13.64 -25.41
C SER A 89 4.57 -12.19 -25.33
N GLY A 90 4.19 -11.60 -26.47
CA GLY A 90 3.59 -10.26 -26.50
C GLY A 90 2.32 -10.16 -25.64
N MET A 91 1.56 -11.25 -25.52
CA MET A 91 0.36 -11.31 -24.69
C MET A 91 0.67 -11.32 -23.19
N TYR A 92 1.79 -11.94 -22.77
CA TYR A 92 2.27 -11.89 -21.38
C TYR A 92 2.58 -10.45 -20.95
N TRP A 93 3.28 -9.71 -21.80
CA TRP A 93 3.59 -8.30 -21.54
C TRP A 93 2.36 -7.41 -21.62
N PHE A 94 1.43 -7.69 -22.54
CA PHE A 94 0.15 -6.97 -22.61
C PHE A 94 -0.67 -7.12 -21.33
N VAL A 95 -0.86 -8.35 -20.83
CA VAL A 95 -1.59 -8.63 -19.58
C VAL A 95 -0.87 -8.02 -18.37
N THR A 96 0.47 -8.04 -18.37
CA THR A 96 1.27 -7.39 -17.34
C THR A 96 1.09 -5.88 -17.38
N LEU A 97 1.17 -5.25 -18.55
CA LEU A 97 0.96 -3.82 -18.72
C LEU A 97 -0.48 -3.40 -18.42
N LEU A 98 -1.48 -4.27 -18.61
CA LEU A 98 -2.88 -4.04 -18.29
C LEU A 98 -3.13 -3.83 -16.78
N THR A 99 -2.26 -4.33 -15.91
CA THR A 99 -2.35 -4.06 -14.46
C THR A 99 -2.15 -2.57 -14.14
N LEU A 100 -1.33 -1.84 -14.91
CA LEU A 100 -1.05 -0.42 -14.70
C LEU A 100 -2.27 0.49 -14.95
N PRO A 101 -2.97 0.42 -16.10
CA PRO A 101 -4.19 1.21 -16.31
C PRO A 101 -5.32 0.78 -15.38
N TRP A 102 -5.42 -0.50 -14.99
CA TRP A 102 -6.38 -0.93 -13.97
C TRP A 102 -6.12 -0.24 -12.64
N ALA A 103 -4.92 -0.38 -12.08
CA ALA A 103 -4.53 0.28 -10.84
C ALA A 103 -4.61 1.81 -10.94
N GLY A 104 -4.21 2.37 -12.08
CA GLY A 104 -4.29 3.81 -12.38
C GLY A 104 -5.72 4.34 -12.41
N ALA A 105 -6.67 3.60 -12.99
CA ALA A 105 -8.08 3.99 -13.01
C ALA A 105 -8.67 4.04 -11.60
N PHE A 106 -8.43 3.02 -10.77
CA PHE A 106 -8.84 3.02 -9.36
C PHE A 106 -8.18 4.14 -8.56
N PHE A 107 -6.88 4.37 -8.78
CA PHE A 107 -6.15 5.46 -8.17
C PHE A 107 -6.78 6.82 -8.48
N LEU A 108 -7.06 7.11 -9.75
CA LEU A 108 -7.68 8.36 -10.18
C LEU A 108 -9.12 8.49 -9.65
N TYR A 109 -9.88 7.39 -9.61
CA TYR A 109 -11.23 7.39 -9.05
C TYR A 109 -11.24 7.68 -7.55
N ILE A 110 -10.42 6.98 -6.77
CA ILE A 110 -10.26 7.20 -5.32
C ILE A 110 -9.75 8.62 -5.05
N ARG A 111 -8.78 9.11 -5.83
CA ARG A 111 -8.28 10.49 -5.73
C ARG A 111 -9.42 11.50 -5.90
N ARG A 112 -10.27 11.35 -6.92
CA ARG A 112 -11.41 12.24 -7.14
C ARG A 112 -12.42 12.18 -5.99
N LEU A 113 -12.66 10.99 -5.44
CA LEU A 113 -13.55 10.79 -4.30
C LEU A 113 -13.01 11.49 -3.05
N ILE A 114 -11.73 11.32 -2.73
CA ILE A 114 -11.08 11.95 -1.57
C ILE A 114 -11.07 13.48 -1.70
N LEU A 115 -10.75 14.02 -2.90
CA LEU A 115 -10.73 15.47 -3.10
C LEU A 115 -12.12 16.09 -2.95
N LYS A 116 -13.16 15.46 -3.49
CA LYS A 116 -14.54 15.91 -3.31
C LYS A 116 -14.99 15.88 -1.85
N GLU A 117 -14.64 14.82 -1.13
CA GLU A 117 -14.93 14.72 0.31
C GLU A 117 -14.21 15.81 1.10
N GLN A 118 -12.98 16.15 0.73
CA GLN A 118 -12.19 17.19 1.40
C GLN A 118 -12.73 18.58 1.14
N GLU A 119 -13.11 18.90 -0.10
CA GLU A 119 -13.81 20.15 -0.42
C GLU A 119 -15.09 20.31 0.42
N ALA A 120 -15.90 19.25 0.54
CA ALA A 120 -17.11 19.26 1.36
C ALA A 120 -16.82 19.46 2.87
N LYS A 121 -15.76 18.84 3.39
CA LYS A 121 -15.34 19.01 4.80
C LYS A 121 -14.80 20.41 5.07
N VAL A 122 -14.08 21.01 4.12
CA VAL A 122 -13.58 22.39 4.24
C VAL A 122 -14.74 23.39 4.24
N LEU A 123 -15.70 23.25 3.31
CA LEU A 123 -16.87 24.13 3.23
C LEU A 123 -17.75 24.06 4.49
N ALA A 124 -17.88 22.89 5.10
CA ALA A 124 -18.67 22.70 6.32
C ALA A 124 -17.91 23.03 7.62
N HIS A 125 -16.73 23.66 7.54
CA HIS A 125 -15.90 24.02 8.70
C HIS A 125 -15.64 22.83 9.64
N TYR A 126 -15.32 21.66 9.08
CA TYR A 126 -15.11 20.43 9.84
C TYR A 126 -13.93 20.57 10.83
N PRO A 127 -14.08 20.18 12.10
CA PRO A 127 -13.00 20.25 13.08
C PRO A 127 -11.98 19.14 12.82
N PHE A 128 -10.88 19.46 12.14
CA PHE A 128 -9.77 18.55 11.92
C PHE A 128 -9.02 18.29 13.23
N VAL A 129 -8.99 17.03 13.66
CA VAL A 129 -8.33 16.60 14.90
C VAL A 129 -6.87 16.21 14.61
N GLU A 130 -6.02 16.25 15.63
CA GLU A 130 -4.64 15.78 15.54
C GLU A 130 -4.62 14.29 15.10
N GLY A 131 -3.99 14.01 13.96
CA GLY A 131 -4.06 12.69 13.31
C GLY A 131 -4.73 12.68 11.94
N ASP A 132 -5.53 13.70 11.61
CA ASP A 132 -6.27 13.78 10.35
C ASP A 132 -5.39 14.25 9.19
N ILE A 133 -5.45 13.51 8.07
CA ILE A 133 -4.71 13.84 6.85
C ILE A 133 -5.46 14.90 6.07
N ARG A 134 -4.80 16.03 5.81
CA ARG A 134 -5.30 17.08 4.90
C ARG A 134 -4.86 16.77 3.47
N TRP A 135 -5.80 16.40 2.63
CA TRP A 135 -5.48 16.03 1.25
C TRP A 135 -5.56 17.25 0.35
N THR A 136 -4.42 17.67 -0.19
CA THR A 136 -4.35 18.66 -1.27
C THR A 136 -4.24 17.95 -2.63
N PRO A 137 -4.59 18.62 -3.74
CA PRO A 137 -4.47 18.05 -5.08
C PRO A 137 -3.04 17.61 -5.42
N THR A 138 -2.03 18.30 -4.90
CA THR A 138 -0.60 17.98 -5.06
C THR A 138 -0.14 16.85 -4.13
N SER A 139 -0.50 16.89 -2.85
CA SER A 139 -0.14 15.84 -1.88
C SER A 139 -0.69 14.47 -2.29
N THR A 140 -1.93 14.44 -2.78
CA THR A 140 -2.58 13.20 -3.25
C THR A 140 -1.87 12.56 -4.45
N LEU A 141 -1.02 13.30 -5.18
CA LEU A 141 -0.22 12.76 -6.28
C LEU A 141 1.24 12.48 -5.90
N LYS A 142 1.85 13.35 -5.09
CA LYS A 142 3.23 13.20 -4.63
C LYS A 142 3.43 11.95 -3.77
N PHE A 143 2.54 11.68 -2.82
CA PHE A 143 2.70 10.55 -1.90
C PHE A 143 2.63 9.19 -2.61
N PRO A 144 1.63 8.91 -3.46
CA PRO A 144 1.60 7.65 -4.21
C PRO A 144 2.77 7.50 -5.18
N LEU A 145 3.22 8.59 -5.82
CA LEU A 145 4.39 8.54 -6.71
C LEU A 145 5.65 8.14 -5.94
N LEU A 146 5.87 8.72 -4.75
CA LEU A 146 6.98 8.34 -3.87
C LEU A 146 6.87 6.87 -3.46
N CYS A 147 5.66 6.39 -3.13
CA CYS A 147 5.42 4.99 -2.81
C CYS A 147 5.67 4.05 -4.00
N VAL A 148 5.36 4.45 -5.23
CA VAL A 148 5.66 3.66 -6.44
C VAL A 148 7.16 3.57 -6.66
N MET A 149 7.88 4.70 -6.57
CA MET A 149 9.34 4.72 -6.66
C MET A 149 9.99 3.86 -5.59
N ALA A 150 9.54 4.01 -4.33
CA ALA A 150 9.98 3.19 -3.22
C ALA A 150 9.65 1.71 -3.44
N GLY A 151 8.51 1.38 -4.05
CA GLY A 151 8.10 0.03 -4.39
C GLY A 151 8.99 -0.61 -5.46
N VAL A 152 9.37 0.15 -6.49
CA VAL A 152 10.32 -0.32 -7.51
C VAL A 152 11.69 -0.61 -6.89
N LEU A 153 12.21 0.32 -6.07
CA LEU A 153 13.47 0.12 -5.36
C LEU A 153 13.37 -1.06 -4.38
N ALA A 154 12.27 -1.17 -3.64
CA ALA A 154 11.99 -2.29 -2.76
C ALA A 154 11.99 -3.63 -3.50
N GLY A 155 11.43 -3.67 -4.72
CA GLY A 155 11.43 -4.87 -5.56
C GLY A 155 12.83 -5.26 -6.05
N VAL A 156 13.67 -4.28 -6.43
CA VAL A 156 15.04 -4.51 -6.90
C VAL A 156 15.98 -4.93 -5.76
N PHE A 157 15.87 -4.27 -4.60
CA PHE A 157 16.75 -4.51 -3.45
C PHE A 157 16.20 -5.55 -2.46
N GLY A 158 14.96 -6.01 -2.63
CA GLY A 158 14.29 -6.91 -1.67
C GLY A 158 13.94 -6.26 -0.32
N VAL A 159 14.10 -4.94 -0.20
CA VAL A 159 13.85 -4.18 1.04
C VAL A 159 12.39 -3.75 1.05
N GLY A 160 11.53 -4.48 1.77
CA GLY A 160 10.07 -4.24 1.76
C GLY A 160 9.65 -2.76 1.91
N GLY A 161 8.74 -2.28 1.05
CA GLY A 161 8.33 -0.87 0.96
C GLY A 161 7.70 -0.25 2.22
N GLY A 162 7.48 -1.06 3.27
CA GLY A 162 7.04 -0.60 4.60
C GLY A 162 8.04 0.34 5.28
N ILE A 163 9.34 0.22 4.97
CA ILE A 163 10.39 1.11 5.50
C ILE A 163 10.17 2.56 5.07
N VAL A 164 9.62 2.77 3.87
CA VAL A 164 9.30 4.12 3.37
C VAL A 164 7.90 4.56 3.80
N LYS A 165 6.91 3.66 3.73
CA LYS A 165 5.52 3.99 4.05
C LYS A 165 5.32 4.41 5.51
N GLY A 166 6.03 3.78 6.46
CA GLY A 166 5.90 4.08 7.89
C GLY A 166 6.25 5.53 8.23
N PRO A 167 7.50 5.98 7.98
CA PRO A 167 7.91 7.36 8.19
C PRO A 167 7.05 8.37 7.42
N LEU A 168 6.68 8.06 6.17
CA LEU A 168 5.85 8.94 5.35
C LEU A 168 4.47 9.20 5.98
N MET A 169 3.85 8.18 6.57
CA MET A 169 2.57 8.35 7.28
C MET A 169 2.73 9.20 8.54
N LEU A 170 3.85 9.08 9.25
CA LEU A 170 4.13 9.91 10.43
C LEU A 170 4.43 11.37 10.05
N GLU A 171 5.14 11.60 8.94
CA GLU A 171 5.36 12.95 8.40
C GLU A 171 4.06 13.63 7.96
N MET A 172 3.07 12.85 7.50
CA MET A 172 1.72 13.34 7.23
C MET A 172 0.89 13.63 8.49
N GLY A 173 1.46 13.40 9.69
CA GLY A 173 0.79 13.61 10.97
C GLY A 173 -0.19 12.50 11.35
N VAL A 174 -0.14 11.32 10.71
CA VAL A 174 -1.03 10.21 11.05
C VAL A 174 -0.65 9.61 12.39
N LEU A 175 -1.65 9.34 13.23
CA LEU A 175 -1.46 8.64 14.49
C LEU A 175 -0.78 7.27 14.26
N PRO A 176 0.30 6.93 15.00
CA PRO A 176 0.97 5.64 14.89
C PRO A 176 0.05 4.40 14.89
N PRO A 177 -1.01 4.29 15.73
CA PRO A 177 -1.92 3.15 15.66
C PRO A 177 -2.68 3.04 14.34
N VAL A 178 -3.08 4.16 13.73
CA VAL A 178 -3.79 4.19 12.44
C VAL A 178 -2.83 3.83 11.30
N ALA A 179 -1.59 4.33 11.36
CA ALA A 179 -0.55 3.99 10.42
C ALA A 179 -0.22 2.49 10.47
N ALA A 180 -0.10 1.91 11.66
CA ALA A 180 0.13 0.48 11.85
C ALA A 180 -1.01 -0.38 11.29
N ALA A 181 -2.27 -0.02 11.55
CA ALA A 181 -3.44 -0.72 10.99
C ALA A 181 -3.48 -0.63 9.44
N SER A 182 -3.16 0.54 8.89
CA SER A 182 -3.08 0.76 7.44
C SER A 182 -1.91 0.02 6.77
N ALA A 183 -0.81 -0.19 7.50
CA ALA A 183 0.30 -1.01 7.05
C ALA A 183 -0.07 -2.50 7.04
N ALA A 184 -0.71 -3.00 8.11
CA ALA A 184 -1.15 -4.40 8.21
C ALA A 184 -2.16 -4.76 7.11
N THR A 185 -3.14 -3.90 6.85
CA THR A 185 -4.11 -4.11 5.74
C THR A 185 -3.45 -4.14 4.38
N MET A 186 -2.46 -3.26 4.13
CA MET A 186 -1.68 -3.29 2.90
C MET A 186 -0.89 -4.60 2.77
N ILE A 187 -0.21 -5.02 3.83
CA ILE A 187 0.56 -6.27 3.86
C ILE A 187 -0.35 -7.45 3.51
N LEU A 188 -1.54 -7.53 4.10
CA LEU A 188 -2.53 -8.57 3.82
C LEU A 188 -2.91 -8.62 2.34
N TYR A 189 -3.23 -7.47 1.72
CA TYR A 189 -3.55 -7.45 0.29
C TYR A 189 -2.35 -7.82 -0.58
N THR A 190 -1.16 -7.31 -0.27
CA THR A 190 0.05 -7.61 -1.06
C THR A 190 0.51 -9.05 -0.94
N SER A 191 0.40 -9.66 0.25
CA SER A 191 0.76 -11.06 0.45
C SER A 191 -0.28 -11.97 -0.22
N ALA A 192 -1.57 -11.66 -0.11
CA ALA A 192 -2.61 -12.42 -0.79
C ALA A 192 -2.45 -12.40 -2.32
N SER A 193 -2.14 -11.24 -2.93
CA SER A 193 -1.90 -11.17 -4.39
C SER A 193 -0.64 -11.93 -4.79
N ALA A 194 0.44 -11.82 -4.00
CA ALA A 194 1.67 -12.55 -4.25
C ALA A 194 1.47 -14.08 -4.14
N THR A 195 0.76 -14.55 -3.12
CA THR A 195 0.43 -15.98 -2.96
C THR A 195 -0.35 -16.50 -4.15
N VAL A 196 -1.37 -15.76 -4.62
CA VAL A 196 -2.11 -16.17 -5.82
C VAL A 196 -1.22 -16.19 -7.05
N ALA A 197 -0.36 -15.18 -7.25
CA ALA A 197 0.57 -15.15 -8.37
C ALA A 197 1.52 -16.37 -8.35
N PHE A 198 2.15 -16.68 -7.22
CA PHE A 198 3.04 -17.85 -7.09
C PHE A 198 2.31 -19.18 -7.22
N TYR A 199 1.07 -19.25 -6.75
CA TYR A 199 0.22 -20.43 -6.94
C TYR A 199 -0.10 -20.66 -8.42
N VAL A 200 -0.47 -19.60 -9.16
CA VAL A 200 -0.74 -19.66 -10.60
C VAL A 200 0.49 -20.12 -11.39
N PHE A 201 1.68 -19.62 -11.04
CA PHE A 201 2.93 -20.06 -11.66
C PHE A 201 3.32 -21.51 -11.31
N GLY A 202 2.63 -22.15 -10.36
CA GLY A 202 2.87 -23.53 -9.96
C GLY A 202 4.14 -23.73 -9.13
N LEU A 203 4.71 -22.64 -8.59
CA LEU A 203 5.89 -22.69 -7.71
C LEU A 203 5.53 -23.21 -6.31
N ILE A 204 4.25 -23.14 -5.92
CA ILE A 204 3.78 -23.58 -4.60
C ILE A 204 2.94 -24.85 -4.77
N PRO A 205 3.41 -26.02 -4.31
CA PRO A 205 2.56 -27.18 -4.18
C PRO A 205 1.48 -26.93 -3.12
N GLY A 206 0.21 -27.16 -3.48
CA GLY A 206 -0.95 -26.81 -2.65
C GLY A 206 -0.94 -27.43 -1.25
N ASP A 207 -0.45 -28.66 -1.12
CA ASP A 207 -0.40 -29.39 0.15
C ASP A 207 0.55 -28.72 1.15
N TYR A 208 1.74 -28.33 0.69
CA TYR A 208 2.71 -27.59 1.51
C TYR A 208 2.22 -26.18 1.80
N GLY A 209 1.59 -25.52 0.81
CA GLY A 209 1.03 -24.18 0.97
C GLY A 209 0.02 -24.10 2.12
N LEU A 210 -0.89 -25.07 2.20
CA LEU A 210 -1.89 -25.11 3.26
C LEU A 210 -1.26 -25.40 4.64
N PHE A 211 -0.31 -26.32 4.71
CA PHE A 211 0.43 -26.61 5.94
C PHE A 211 1.16 -25.36 6.47
N PHE A 212 1.93 -24.67 5.61
CA PHE A 212 2.64 -23.45 5.99
C PHE A 212 1.71 -22.29 6.30
N PHE A 213 0.51 -22.23 5.70
CA PHE A 213 -0.50 -21.23 6.03
C PHE A 213 -0.97 -21.37 7.49
N PHE A 214 -1.37 -22.57 7.90
CA PHE A 214 -1.80 -22.81 9.29
C PHE A 214 -0.66 -22.64 10.28
N TRP A 215 0.52 -23.18 9.95
CA TRP A 215 1.70 -23.04 10.80
C TRP A 215 2.13 -21.57 10.94
N GLY A 216 2.15 -20.83 9.84
CA GLY A 216 2.44 -19.40 9.81
C GLY A 216 1.42 -18.61 10.64
N PHE A 217 0.13 -18.90 10.52
CA PHE A 217 -0.91 -18.25 11.31
C PHE A 217 -0.71 -18.45 12.82
N LEU A 218 -0.41 -19.69 13.24
CA LEU A 218 -0.11 -20.01 14.64
C LEU A 218 1.16 -19.29 15.11
N CYS A 219 2.26 -19.37 14.36
CA CYS A 219 3.53 -18.71 14.70
C CYS A 219 3.38 -17.18 14.76
N THR A 220 2.69 -16.56 13.82
CA THR A 220 2.42 -15.11 13.83
C THR A 220 1.54 -14.73 15.00
N GLY A 221 0.49 -15.51 15.31
CA GLY A 221 -0.36 -15.27 16.48
C GLY A 221 0.43 -15.30 17.79
N VAL A 222 1.21 -16.36 18.00
CA VAL A 222 2.09 -16.50 19.18
C VAL A 222 3.15 -15.40 19.22
N GLY A 223 3.79 -15.11 18.08
CA GLY A 223 4.81 -14.07 17.97
C GLY A 223 4.27 -12.68 18.27
N GLN A 224 3.09 -12.34 17.77
CA GLN A 224 2.43 -11.06 18.02
C GLN A 224 2.05 -10.92 19.50
N ILE A 225 1.49 -11.97 20.13
CA ILE A 225 1.16 -11.97 21.56
C ILE A 225 2.43 -11.81 22.39
N LEU A 226 3.49 -12.56 22.06
CA LEU A 226 4.77 -12.50 22.76
C LEU A 226 5.40 -11.11 22.64
N LEU A 227 5.44 -10.53 21.44
CA LEU A 227 5.96 -9.18 21.21
C LEU A 227 5.18 -8.12 21.96
N LEU A 228 3.84 -8.19 21.97
CA LEU A 228 2.99 -7.29 22.73
C LEU A 228 3.28 -7.39 24.24
N ARG A 229 3.43 -8.61 24.78
CA ARG A 229 3.78 -8.80 26.19
C ARG A 229 5.18 -8.30 26.52
N LEU A 230 6.17 -8.58 25.68
CA LEU A 230 7.53 -8.08 25.86
C LEU A 230 7.58 -6.55 25.84
N LEU A 231 6.84 -5.93 24.91
CA LEU A 231 6.78 -4.47 24.81
C LEU A 231 6.16 -3.85 26.07
N GLN A 232 5.10 -4.45 26.60
CA GLN A 232 4.48 -4.00 27.85
C GLN A 232 5.40 -4.17 29.06
N HIS A 233 6.16 -5.27 29.14
CA HIS A 233 7.03 -5.53 30.28
C HIS A 233 8.28 -4.66 30.28
N SER A 234 8.83 -4.32 29.11
CA SER A 234 10.13 -3.65 29.00
C SER A 234 10.08 -2.17 28.63
N HIS A 235 8.97 -1.66 28.07
CA HIS A 235 8.78 -0.25 27.66
C HIS A 235 9.87 0.33 26.70
N LYS A 236 10.83 -0.48 26.23
CA LYS A 236 11.97 -0.08 25.41
C LYS A 236 11.83 -0.62 23.99
N GLN A 237 11.89 0.27 23.00
CA GLN A 237 11.75 -0.06 21.57
C GLN A 237 12.94 -0.87 21.00
N SER A 238 14.09 -0.88 21.69
CA SER A 238 15.30 -1.59 21.25
C SER A 238 15.15 -3.11 21.18
N LEU A 239 14.26 -3.71 21.99
CA LEU A 239 14.03 -5.16 21.98
C LEU A 239 13.38 -5.64 20.67
N ILE A 240 12.53 -4.81 20.05
CA ILE A 240 11.92 -5.13 18.75
C ILE A 240 13.01 -5.18 17.69
N VAL A 241 13.89 -4.18 17.64
CA VAL A 241 15.00 -4.12 16.69
C VAL A 241 15.96 -5.30 16.91
N LEU A 242 16.26 -5.65 18.16
CA LEU A 242 17.08 -6.82 18.50
C LEU A 242 16.45 -8.14 17.99
N SER A 243 15.14 -8.31 18.17
CA SER A 243 14.43 -9.52 17.72
C SER A 243 14.44 -9.66 16.20
N ILE A 244 14.18 -8.57 15.46
CA ILE A 244 14.23 -8.55 14.00
C ILE A 244 15.66 -8.80 13.52
N GLY A 245 16.64 -8.16 14.14
CA GLY A 245 18.06 -8.36 13.86
C GLY A 245 18.48 -9.82 14.01
N LEU A 246 18.13 -10.46 15.12
CA LEU A 246 18.44 -11.87 15.38
C LEU A 246 17.84 -12.78 14.29
N VAL A 247 16.57 -12.59 13.95
CA VAL A 247 15.89 -13.39 12.92
C VAL A 247 16.55 -13.21 11.55
N ILE A 248 16.91 -11.98 11.17
CA ILE A 248 17.62 -11.70 9.92
C ILE A 248 19.00 -12.37 9.90
N THR A 249 19.77 -12.24 10.99
CA THR A 249 21.11 -12.86 11.08
C THR A 249 21.02 -14.37 11.01
N LEU A 250 20.09 -14.99 11.74
CA LEU A 250 19.89 -16.45 11.70
C LEU A 250 19.49 -16.91 10.29
N SER A 251 18.57 -16.18 9.63
CA SER A 251 18.14 -16.49 8.27
C SER A 251 19.30 -16.38 7.27
N ALA A 252 20.13 -15.34 7.40
CA ALA A 252 21.32 -15.16 6.57
C ALA A 252 22.35 -16.28 6.76
N VAL A 253 22.60 -16.70 8.00
CA VAL A 253 23.50 -17.82 8.31
C VAL A 253 22.97 -19.12 7.71
N MET A 254 21.66 -19.41 7.88
CA MET A 254 21.07 -20.63 7.32
C MET A 254 21.10 -20.66 5.78
N MET A 255 20.75 -19.55 5.13
CA MET A 255 20.85 -19.43 3.66
C MET A 255 22.29 -19.59 3.19
N SER A 256 23.26 -19.01 3.90
CA SER A 256 24.69 -19.14 3.56
C SER A 256 25.17 -20.58 3.71
N PHE A 257 24.75 -21.27 4.76
CA PHE A 257 25.06 -22.69 4.96
C PHE A 257 24.46 -23.56 3.84
N GLN A 258 23.20 -23.32 3.46
CA GLN A 258 22.58 -24.02 2.32
C GLN A 258 23.32 -23.76 1.02
N ALA A 259 23.73 -22.51 0.76
CA ALA A 259 24.47 -22.17 -0.45
C ALA A 259 25.83 -22.87 -0.52
N VAL A 260 26.55 -22.95 0.60
CA VAL A 260 27.84 -23.66 0.67
C VAL A 260 27.64 -25.17 0.55
N ALA A 261 26.63 -25.75 1.20
CA ALA A 261 26.32 -27.16 1.09
C ALA A 261 25.98 -27.56 -0.36
N ASP A 262 25.14 -26.77 -1.04
CA ASP A 262 24.76 -27.00 -2.43
C ASP A 262 25.95 -26.83 -3.39
N TYR A 263 26.83 -25.85 -3.13
CA TYR A 263 28.07 -25.66 -3.90
C TYR A 263 29.04 -26.85 -3.78
N LEU A 264 29.15 -27.45 -2.58
CA LEU A 264 30.02 -28.60 -2.35
C LEU A 264 29.48 -29.88 -2.98
N GLU A 265 28.15 -30.03 -3.07
CA GLU A 265 27.51 -31.22 -3.62
C GLU A 265 27.36 -31.13 -5.16
N ASN A 266 27.12 -29.95 -5.72
CA ASN A 266 26.94 -29.73 -7.16
C ASN A 266 27.57 -28.40 -7.66
N PRO A 267 28.90 -28.36 -7.92
CA PRO A 267 29.59 -27.13 -8.32
C PRO A 267 29.11 -26.55 -9.66
N ASP A 268 28.51 -27.38 -10.52
CA ASP A 268 28.06 -27.02 -11.86
C ASP A 268 26.69 -26.31 -11.89
N ASN A 269 25.86 -26.50 -10.84
CA ASN A 269 24.51 -25.94 -10.77
C ASN A 269 24.48 -24.47 -10.29
N VAL A 270 25.50 -24.02 -9.57
CA VAL A 270 25.55 -22.66 -8.97
C VAL A 270 25.72 -21.57 -10.03
N LEU A 271 26.24 -21.91 -11.22
CA LEU A 271 26.41 -20.99 -12.36
C LEU A 271 25.22 -20.99 -13.33
N ARG A 272 24.23 -21.87 -13.17
CA ARG A 272 22.97 -21.78 -13.91
C ARG A 272 22.08 -20.73 -13.23
N MET A 273 22.18 -19.47 -13.67
CA MET A 273 21.10 -18.53 -13.44
C MET A 273 19.85 -19.11 -14.11
N SER A 274 18.87 -19.51 -13.30
CA SER A 274 17.54 -19.85 -13.78
C SER A 274 17.05 -18.68 -14.64
N THR A 275 16.78 -18.94 -15.91
CA THR A 275 16.21 -17.95 -16.81
C THR A 275 14.87 -17.53 -16.21
N LEU A 276 14.49 -16.25 -16.34
CA LEU A 276 13.20 -15.71 -15.88
C LEU A 276 11.98 -16.49 -16.43
N CYS A 277 12.20 -17.36 -17.42
CA CYS A 277 11.26 -18.29 -18.03
C CYS A 277 11.88 -19.70 -18.26
N GLY A 278 12.72 -20.21 -17.34
CA GLY A 278 13.30 -21.56 -17.44
C GLY A 278 14.48 -21.83 -16.51
#